data_AF-A0A1G6XFT1-F1
#
_entry.id   AF-A0A1G6XFT1-F1
#
_cell.length_a   1.000
_cell.length_b   1.000
_cell.length_c   1.000
_cell.angle_alpha   90.00
_cell.angle_beta   90.00
_cell.angle_gamma   90.00
#
_symmetry.space_group_name_H-M   'P 1'
#
loop_
_entity.id
_entity.type
_entity.pdbx_description
1 polymer ?
#
loop_
_entity_poly.entity_id
_entity_poly.type
_entity_poly.pdbx_seq_one_letter_code
_entity_poly.pdbx_strand_id
1 'polypeptide(L)'
;MMTAKDRVRAFSLKLRMAVLKDRREELKQRILQELKRPAPCAQTLRMLKRRKLSLKDELARHEGLLRTLDAMQSQPDRDMGRA
;
A
#
# COMPACT_ATOMS: atom_id res chain seq x y z
N MET A 1 -0.93 25.16 -6.79
CA MET A 1 0.49 24.78 -6.55
C MET A 1 0.56 23.75 -5.43
N MET A 2 1.35 22.68 -5.60
CA MET A 2 1.54 21.65 -4.58
C MET A 2 2.29 22.24 -3.38
N THR A 3 1.73 22.14 -2.18
CA THR A 3 2.41 22.66 -1.00
C THR A 3 3.62 21.78 -0.65
N ALA A 4 4.61 22.33 0.04
CA ALA A 4 5.74 21.54 0.54
C ALA A 4 5.26 20.37 1.42
N LYS A 5 4.17 20.58 2.17
CA LYS A 5 3.53 19.58 3.03
C LYS A 5 2.97 18.41 2.23
N ASP A 6 2.34 18.66 1.08
CA ASP A 6 1.77 17.60 0.24
C ASP A 6 2.87 16.75 -0.41
N ARG A 7 3.97 17.38 -0.82
CA ARG A 7 5.15 16.65 -1.36
C ARG A 7 5.76 15.72 -0.32
N VAL A 8 5.94 16.22 0.91
CA VAL A 8 6.46 15.41 2.02
C VAL A 8 5.49 14.27 2.33
N ARG A 9 4.18 14.52 2.36
CA ARG A 9 3.17 13.49 2.61
C ARG A 9 3.19 12.40 1.53
N ALA A 10 3.23 12.78 0.26
CA ALA A 10 3.32 11.82 -0.85
C ALA A 10 4.60 10.99 -0.78
N PHE A 11 5.74 11.61 -0.48
CA PHE A 11 7.01 10.90 -0.28
C PHE A 11 6.94 9.89 0.88
N SER A 12 6.41 10.31 2.04
CA SER A 12 6.25 9.41 3.20
C SER A 12 5.32 8.23 2.89
N LEU A 13 4.25 8.45 2.11
CA LEU A 13 3.36 7.36 1.67
C LEU A 13 4.09 6.38 0.76
N LYS A 14 4.88 6.86 -0.21
CA LYS A 14 5.68 6.01 -1.10
C LYS A 14 6.69 5.17 -0.32
N LEU A 15 7.38 5.76 0.67
CA LEU A 15 8.31 5.03 1.53
C LEU A 15 7.62 3.94 2.34
N ARG A 16 6.48 4.25 2.98
CA ARG A 16 5.68 3.25 3.71
C ARG A 16 5.23 2.12 2.80
N MET A 17 4.77 2.43 1.60
CA MET A 17 4.36 1.42 0.63
C MET A 17 5.52 0.51 0.21
N ALA A 18 6.73 1.03 0.05
CA ALA A 18 7.91 0.21 -0.24
C ALA A 18 8.15 -0.83 0.86
N VAL A 19 8.17 -0.39 2.13
CA VAL A 19 8.32 -1.28 3.29
C VAL A 19 7.20 -2.33 3.35
N LEU A 20 5.95 -1.94 3.06
CA LEU A 20 4.82 -2.88 3.06
C LEU A 20 4.94 -3.91 1.91
N LYS A 21 5.47 -3.53 0.76
CA LYS A 21 5.73 -4.44 -0.36
C LYS A 21 6.79 -5.48 0.02
N ASP A 22 7.88 -5.05 0.67
CA ASP A 22 8.95 -5.95 1.13
C ASP A 22 8.42 -6.95 2.15
N ARG A 23 7.67 -6.48 3.16
CA ARG A 23 7.02 -7.35 4.16
C ARG A 23 6.04 -8.33 3.52
N ARG A 24 5.31 -7.91 2.50
CA ARG A 24 4.38 -8.79 1.77
C ARG A 24 5.15 -9.88 1.02
N GLU A 25 6.30 -9.56 0.43
CA GLU A 25 7.15 -10.53 -0.24
C GLU A 25 7.74 -11.53 0.75
N GLU A 26 8.25 -11.05 1.88
CA GLU A 26 8.71 -11.90 2.98
C GLU A 26 7.62 -12.88 3.45
N LEU A 27 6.37 -12.42 3.61
CA LEU A 27 5.26 -13.30 3.96
C LEU A 27 4.96 -14.35 2.88
N LYS A 28 5.10 -14.03 1.59
CA LYS A 28 4.96 -15.04 0.53
C LYS A 28 6.03 -16.11 0.66
N GLN A 29 7.29 -15.72 0.91
CA GLN A 29 8.38 -16.67 1.10
C GLN A 29 8.13 -17.57 2.32
N ARG A 30 7.66 -17.01 3.45
CA ARG A 30 7.29 -17.80 4.64
C ARG A 30 6.13 -18.77 4.36
N ILE A 31 5.12 -18.35 3.58
CA ILE A 31 4.03 -19.25 3.15
C ILE A 31 4.59 -20.40 2.31
N LEU A 32 5.46 -20.11 1.35
CA LEU A 32 6.08 -21.13 0.50
C LEU A 32 6.94 -22.10 1.32
N GLN A 33 7.69 -21.60 2.31
CA GLN A 33 8.48 -22.44 3.22
C GLN A 33 7.58 -23.38 4.03
N GLU A 34 6.49 -22.87 4.61
CA GLU A 34 5.56 -23.69 5.40
C GLU A 34 4.85 -24.76 4.53
N LEU A 35 4.49 -24.42 3.29
CA LEU A 35 3.91 -25.38 2.34
C LEU A 35 4.86 -26.48 1.90
N LYS A 36 6.18 -26.24 1.94
CA LYS A 36 7.21 -27.23 1.61
C LYS A 36 7.51 -28.19 2.76
N ARG A 37 6.97 -27.95 3.96
CA ARG A 37 7.22 -28.84 5.10
C ARG A 37 6.52 -30.19 4.87
N PRO A 38 7.13 -31.31 5.30
CA PRO A 38 6.50 -32.64 5.19
C PRO A 38 5.12 -32.73 5.87
N ALA A 39 4.91 -31.96 6.94
CA ALA A 39 3.62 -31.80 7.60
C ALA A 39 3.33 -30.29 7.81
N PRO A 40 2.64 -29.62 6.86
CA PRO A 40 2.32 -28.20 6.98
C PRO A 40 1.34 -27.91 8.12
N CYS A 41 1.62 -26.88 8.92
CA CYS A 41 0.71 -26.42 9.95
C CYS A 41 -0.37 -25.51 9.36
N ALA A 42 -1.61 -26.02 9.30
CA ALA A 42 -2.76 -25.29 8.79
C ALA A 42 -3.06 -23.99 9.57
N GLN A 43 -2.78 -23.95 10.88
CA GLN A 43 -2.94 -22.73 11.68
C GLN A 43 -1.92 -21.66 11.26
N THR A 44 -0.65 -22.03 11.13
CA THR A 44 0.42 -21.13 10.66
C THR A 44 0.11 -20.59 9.27
N LEU A 45 -0.29 -21.45 8.33
CA LEU A 45 -0.68 -21.03 6.97
C LEU A 45 -1.85 -20.04 6.98
N ARG A 46 -2.88 -20.29 7.79
CA ARG A 46 -4.02 -19.36 7.92
C ARG A 46 -3.59 -18.01 8.47
N MET A 47 -2.75 -17.99 9.51
CA MET A 47 -2.21 -16.75 10.08
C MET A 47 -1.39 -15.97 9.05
N LEU A 48 -0.45 -16.63 8.36
CA LEU A 48 0.40 -16.01 7.33
C LEU A 48 -0.43 -15.44 6.17
N LYS A 49 -1.42 -16.20 5.68
CA LYS A 49 -2.33 -15.75 4.62
C LYS A 49 -3.16 -14.54 5.04
N ARG A 50 -3.71 -14.53 6.26
CA ARG A 50 -4.44 -13.37 6.80
C ARG A 50 -3.56 -12.13 6.88
N ARG A 51 -2.33 -12.27 7.40
CA ARG A 51 -1.38 -11.15 7.50
C ARG A 51 -1.01 -10.61 6.12
N LYS A 52 -0.82 -11.48 5.12
CA LYS A 52 -0.59 -11.08 3.73
C LYS A 52 -1.79 -10.31 3.15
N LEU A 53 -3.02 -10.73 3.46
CA LEU A 53 -4.23 -10.04 3.03
C LEU A 53 -4.31 -8.63 3.66
N SER A 54 -4.08 -8.52 4.96
CA SER A 54 -4.06 -7.21 5.64
C SER A 54 -3.05 -6.23 5.04
N LEU A 55 -1.85 -6.71 4.68
CA LEU A 55 -0.86 -5.87 3.97
C LEU A 55 -1.30 -5.47 2.57
N LYS A 56 -2.02 -6.35 1.84
CA LYS A 56 -2.60 -6.00 0.54
C LYS A 56 -3.64 -4.88 0.70
N ASP A 57 -4.49 -4.97 1.71
CA ASP A 57 -5.53 -3.96 1.95
C ASP A 57 -4.91 -2.62 2.37
N GLU A 58 -3.84 -2.64 3.19
CA GLU A 58 -3.11 -1.43 3.58
C GLU A 58 -2.42 -0.76 2.39
N LEU A 59 -1.77 -1.54 1.52
CA LEU A 59 -1.23 -1.04 0.25
C LEU A 59 -2.31 -0.38 -0.61
N ALA A 60 -3.45 -1.05 -0.78
CA ALA A 60 -4.56 -0.51 -1.58
C ALA A 60 -5.08 0.82 -1.03
N ARG A 61 -5.17 0.96 0.31
CA ARG A 61 -5.54 2.24 0.95
C ARG A 61 -4.51 3.34 0.66
N HIS A 62 -3.22 3.06 0.80
CA HIS A 62 -2.17 4.04 0.52
C HIS A 62 -2.08 4.43 -0.96
N GLU A 63 -2.28 3.47 -1.87
CA GLU A 63 -2.39 3.73 -3.31
C GLU A 63 -3.57 4.64 -3.64
N GLY A 64 -4.73 4.42 -3.00
CA GLY A 64 -5.89 5.29 -3.12
C GLY A 64 -5.59 6.72 -2.69
N LEU A 65 -4.97 6.90 -1.51
CA LEU A 65 -4.57 8.21 -1.02
C LEU A 65 -3.58 8.92 -1.94
N LEU A 66 -2.60 8.19 -2.49
CA LEU A 66 -1.65 8.74 -3.44
C LEU A 66 -2.36 9.24 -4.70
N ARG A 67 -3.27 8.43 -5.26
CA ARG A 67 -4.08 8.85 -6.42
C ARG A 67 -4.92 10.09 -6.13
N THR A 68 -5.49 10.22 -4.93
CA THR A 68 -6.23 11.43 -4.57
C THR A 68 -5.32 12.65 -4.49
N LEU A 69 -4.13 12.52 -3.90
CA LEU A 69 -3.14 13.61 -3.85
C LEU A 69 -2.67 14.01 -5.25
N ASP A 70 -2.46 13.04 -6.15
CA ASP A 70 -2.10 13.29 -7.55
C ASP A 70 -3.28 13.90 -8.33
N ALA A 71 -4.53 13.49 -8.10
CA ALA A 71 -5.69 14.09 -8.76
C ALA A 71 -5.92 15.56 -8.35
N MET A 72 -5.67 15.89 -7.07
CA MET A 72 -5.69 17.27 -6.58
C MET A 72 -4.60 18.14 -7.23
N GLN A 73 -3.55 17.54 -7.80
CA GLN A 73 -2.55 18.23 -8.62
C GLN A 73 -3.09 18.61 -10.01
N SER A 74 -3.93 17.76 -10.61
CA SER A 74 -4.41 17.90 -11.99
C SER A 74 -5.62 18.83 -12.16
N GLN A 75 -6.19 19.38 -11.08
CA GLN A 75 -7.20 20.43 -11.16
C GLN A 75 -6.66 21.77 -10.63
N PRO A 76 -6.07 22.64 -11.49
CA PRO A 76 -5.68 23.99 -11.08
C PRO A 76 -6.80 25.02 -11.23
N ASP A 77 -7.71 24.92 -12.21
CA ASP A 77 -8.66 26.01 -12.52
C ASP A 77 -9.99 25.48 -13.10
N ARG A 78 -10.99 25.26 -12.24
CA ARG A 78 -12.40 25.18 -12.68
C ARG A 78 -13.28 26.06 -11.80
N ASP A 79 -12.91 27.33 -11.62
CA ASP A 79 -13.89 28.34 -11.16
C ASP A 79 -13.43 29.80 -11.37
N MET A 80 -13.12 30.19 -12.61
CA MET A 80 -12.94 31.61 -13.00
C MET A 80 -13.69 31.87 -14.31
N GLY A 81 -15.01 31.75 -14.29
CA GLY A 81 -15.81 31.93 -15.49
C GLY A 81 -17.32 31.77 -15.31
N ARG A 82 -17.91 32.52 -14.39
CA ARG A 82 -19.35 32.85 -14.47
C ARG A 82 -19.59 34.21 -13.83
N ALA A 83 -19.40 35.25 -14.64
CA ALA A 83 -19.97 36.58 -14.45
C ALA A 83 -20.92 36.83 -15.61
#